data_AF-A0A9R1AW10-F1
#
_entry.id   AF-A0A9R1AW10-F1
#
_cell.length_a   1.000
_cell.length_b   1.000
_cell.length_c   1.000
_cell.angle_alpha   90.00
_cell.angle_beta   90.00
_cell.angle_gamma   90.00
#
_symmetry.space_group_name_H-M   'P 1'
#
loop_
_entity.id
_entity.type
_entity.pdbx_description
1 polymer ?
#
loop_
_entity_poly.entity_id
_entity_poly.type
_entity_poly.pdbx_seq_one_letter_code
_entity_poly.pdbx_strand_id
1 'polypeptide(L)'
;MEEWPAVACVYSSKTGAWGNLILTPIPSGTLLSIDVLGVLVGHSLYWMLYGTSSNILQFDLKRESLALIPAPVAVSMFDFEGITLMRAEDGELSLLSLSGFIAQLWKRNISCNGVPSWGIVRTVELDKLLSLDSEEYVTTHGFAEDNNLVILRVNISSIFTVQIESLQFRKVSDNTKWYYYPFESVYAAELCSGC
;
A
#
# COMPACT_ATOMS: atom_id res chain seq x y z
N MET A 1 -2.47 -3.95 29.54
CA MET A 1 -1.76 -4.38 28.32
C MET A 1 -1.04 -3.13 27.83
N GLU A 2 0.27 -3.20 27.62
CA GLU A 2 1.12 -2.01 27.40
C GLU A 2 1.05 -1.58 25.92
N GLU A 3 0.39 -0.45 25.65
CA GLU A 3 0.31 0.15 24.30
C GLU A 3 1.60 0.92 24.04
N TRP A 4 2.34 0.52 23.00
CA TRP A 4 3.49 1.29 22.53
C TRP A 4 2.98 2.36 21.57
N PRO A 5 3.44 3.62 21.63
CA PRO A 5 3.01 4.62 20.67
C PRO A 5 3.76 4.45 19.34
N ALA A 6 3.07 4.63 18.23
CA ALA A 6 3.72 4.96 16.96
C ALA A 6 4.22 6.41 17.05
N VAL A 7 5.45 6.63 16.61
CA VAL A 7 6.13 7.94 16.69
C VAL A 7 6.59 8.35 15.30
N ALA A 8 6.32 9.60 14.93
CA ALA A 8 6.77 10.17 13.67
C ALA A 8 7.22 11.63 13.86
N CYS A 9 8.04 12.12 12.94
CA CYS A 9 8.38 13.53 12.80
C CYS A 9 8.76 13.82 11.34
N VAL A 10 8.62 15.07 10.92
CA VAL A 10 8.95 15.51 9.55
C VAL A 10 10.33 16.13 9.54
N TYR A 11 11.17 15.75 8.59
CA TYR A 11 12.44 16.46 8.31
C TYR A 11 12.22 17.57 7.28
N SER A 12 12.76 18.76 7.55
CA SER A 12 12.75 19.89 6.63
C SER A 12 14.14 20.13 6.05
N SER A 13 14.30 19.90 4.74
CA SER A 13 15.55 20.20 4.03
C SER A 13 15.87 21.70 3.99
N LYS A 14 14.85 22.57 4.03
CA LYS A 14 15.00 24.03 4.03
C LYS A 14 15.66 24.54 5.31
N THR A 15 15.31 23.95 6.45
CA THR A 15 15.83 24.37 7.77
C THR A 15 16.91 23.43 8.29
N GLY A 16 17.11 22.27 7.67
CA GLY A 16 18.05 21.24 8.11
C GLY A 16 17.67 20.58 9.43
N ALA A 17 16.41 20.68 9.86
CA ALA A 17 15.96 20.26 11.19
C ALA A 17 14.77 19.29 11.12
N TRP A 18 14.67 18.42 12.13
CA TRP A 18 13.49 17.62 12.41
C TRP A 18 12.45 18.45 13.14
N GLY A 19 11.17 18.23 12.81
CA GLY A 19 10.02 18.79 13.50
C GLY A 19 9.76 18.14 14.86
N ASN A 20 8.60 18.47 15.44
CA ASN A 20 8.20 17.91 16.73
C ASN A 20 7.86 16.42 16.60
N LEU A 21 8.03 15.69 17.70
CA LEU A 21 7.58 14.31 17.80
C LEU A 21 6.05 14.26 17.88
N ILE A 22 5.47 13.44 17.03
CA ILE A 22 4.03 13.16 16.96
C ILE A 22 3.86 11.73 17.44
N LEU A 23 2.91 11.52 18.34
CA LEU A 23 2.66 10.21 18.93
C LEU A 23 1.18 9.84 18.75
N THR A 24 0.93 8.57 18.47
CA THR A 24 -0.42 8.00 18.55
C THR A 24 -0.33 6.60 19.16
N PRO A 25 -1.22 6.23 20.10
CA PRO A 25 -1.21 4.89 20.67
C PRO A 25 -1.53 3.85 19.59
N ILE A 26 -0.78 2.74 19.57
CA ILE A 26 -1.12 1.57 18.75
C ILE A 26 -1.42 0.36 19.66
N PRO A 27 -2.38 -0.49 19.28
CA PRO A 27 -2.71 -1.67 20.08
C PRO A 27 -1.48 -2.57 20.29
N SER A 28 -1.31 -3.12 21.50
CA SER A 28 -0.22 -4.05 21.81
C SER A 28 -0.23 -5.26 20.86
N GLY A 29 0.95 -5.71 20.41
CA GLY A 29 1.06 -6.83 19.47
C GLY A 29 0.76 -6.45 18.01
N THR A 30 0.66 -5.15 17.73
CA THR A 30 0.66 -4.64 16.36
C THR A 30 2.06 -4.70 15.77
N LEU A 31 2.16 -5.14 14.52
CA LEU A 31 3.38 -5.24 13.74
C LEU A 31 3.26 -4.40 12.47
N LEU A 32 4.36 -3.79 12.06
CA LEU A 32 4.50 -3.16 10.75
C LEU A 32 5.38 -4.08 9.89
N SER A 33 4.89 -4.48 8.72
CA SER A 33 5.71 -5.25 7.79
C SER A 33 6.76 -4.33 7.17
N ILE A 34 8.04 -4.70 7.28
CA ILE A 34 9.15 -3.96 6.66
C ILE A 34 9.15 -4.22 5.14
N ASP A 35 8.57 -5.34 4.70
CA ASP A 35 8.53 -5.75 3.30
C ASP A 35 7.41 -5.05 2.51
N VAL A 36 6.39 -4.52 3.21
CA VAL A 36 5.29 -3.75 2.60
C VAL A 36 5.59 -2.27 2.73
N LEU A 37 6.02 -1.65 1.63
CA LEU A 37 6.26 -0.22 1.57
C LEU A 37 4.94 0.54 1.82
N GLY A 38 5.03 1.58 2.65
CA GLY A 38 3.91 2.51 2.80
C GLY A 38 3.68 3.29 1.53
N VAL A 39 2.43 3.71 1.30
CA VAL A 39 2.03 4.46 0.10
C VAL A 39 1.83 5.93 0.41
N LEU A 40 2.30 6.83 -0.47
CA LEU A 40 1.99 8.25 -0.40
C LEU A 40 0.69 8.56 -1.17
N VAL A 41 -0.34 9.02 -0.46
CA VAL A 41 -1.60 9.47 -1.07
C VAL A 41 -1.89 10.91 -0.64
N GLY A 42 -1.95 11.79 -1.64
CA GLY A 42 -2.05 13.23 -1.42
C GLY A 42 -0.88 13.77 -0.62
N HIS A 43 -1.10 14.02 0.66
CA HIS A 43 -0.12 14.57 1.60
C HIS A 43 0.08 13.68 2.83
N SER A 44 -0.36 12.43 2.77
CA SER A 44 -0.26 11.47 3.87
C SER A 44 0.42 10.19 3.42
N LEU A 45 1.28 9.66 4.28
CA LEU A 45 1.83 8.32 4.14
C LEU A 45 0.94 7.31 4.87
N TYR A 46 0.78 6.13 4.31
CA TYR A 46 -0.07 5.08 4.86
C TYR A 46 0.68 3.75 4.96
N TRP A 47 0.58 3.09 6.11
CA TRP A 47 1.12 1.75 6.32
C TRP A 47 0.07 0.82 6.87
N MET A 48 0.07 -0.42 6.36
CA MET A 48 -0.75 -1.49 6.92
C MET A 48 -0.15 -1.96 8.24
N LEU A 49 -1.02 -2.08 9.24
CA LEU A 49 -0.70 -2.65 10.55
C LEU A 49 -1.30 -4.06 10.65
N TYR A 50 -0.50 -5.00 11.13
CA TYR A 50 -0.82 -6.43 11.24
C TYR A 50 -0.80 -6.88 12.71
N GLY A 51 -1.24 -8.12 12.96
CA GLY A 51 -1.17 -8.76 14.27
C GLY A 51 -2.50 -8.72 14.99
N THR A 52 -2.56 -8.04 16.14
CA THR A 52 -3.77 -8.00 17.00
C THR A 52 -4.86 -7.05 16.50
N SER A 53 -4.53 -6.17 15.56
CA SER A 53 -5.50 -5.25 14.95
C SER A 53 -5.23 -5.09 13.46
N SER A 54 -6.29 -4.91 12.68
CA SER A 54 -6.24 -4.64 11.24
C SER A 54 -6.54 -3.18 11.00
N ASN A 55 -5.51 -2.37 11.15
CA ASN A 55 -5.58 -0.92 11.01
C ASN A 55 -4.58 -0.43 9.96
N ILE A 56 -4.78 0.77 9.48
CA ILE A 56 -3.88 1.49 8.61
C ILE A 56 -3.39 2.70 9.40
N LEU A 57 -2.07 2.81 9.58
CA LEU A 57 -1.44 3.99 10.15
C LEU A 57 -1.38 5.07 9.08
N GLN A 58 -2.03 6.21 9.33
CA GLN A 58 -1.92 7.41 8.53
C GLN A 58 -0.96 8.39 9.19
N PHE A 59 0.01 8.90 8.44
CA PHE A 59 0.81 10.05 8.81
C PHE A 59 0.55 11.21 7.84
N ASP A 60 -0.20 12.20 8.30
CA ASP A 60 -0.48 13.43 7.56
C ASP A 60 0.71 14.39 7.70
N LEU A 61 1.45 14.59 6.62
CA LEU A 61 2.66 15.43 6.57
C LEU A 61 2.34 16.92 6.63
N LYS A 62 1.12 17.33 6.27
CA LYS A 62 0.71 18.75 6.23
C LYS A 62 0.20 19.21 7.59
N ARG A 63 -0.59 18.36 8.25
CA ARG A 63 -1.13 18.59 9.59
C ARG A 63 -0.18 18.14 10.69
N GLU A 64 0.85 17.38 10.33
CA GLU A 64 1.79 16.77 11.28
C GLU A 64 1.03 15.95 12.32
N SER A 65 0.22 14.99 11.86
CA SER A 65 -0.65 14.18 12.72
C SER A 65 -0.64 12.70 12.35
N LEU A 66 -0.71 11.83 13.37
CA LEU A 66 -0.86 10.38 13.22
C LEU A 66 -2.28 9.95 13.56
N ALA A 67 -2.86 9.08 12.74
CA ALA A 67 -4.18 8.52 12.95
C ALA A 67 -4.22 7.03 12.59
N LEU A 68 -5.12 6.29 13.25
CA LEU A 68 -5.45 4.92 12.88
C LEU A 68 -6.75 4.90 12.10
N ILE A 69 -6.74 4.22 10.96
CA ILE A 69 -7.89 3.99 10.12
C ILE A 69 -8.20 2.50 10.16
N PRO A 70 -9.39 2.06 10.55
CA PRO A 70 -9.77 0.65 10.46
C PRO A 70 -9.67 0.16 9.02
N ALA A 71 -9.03 -0.99 8.81
CA ALA A 71 -9.00 -1.64 7.50
C ALA A 71 -10.39 -2.23 7.16
N PRO A 72 -10.77 -2.31 5.87
CA PRO A 72 -12.02 -2.93 5.44
C PRO A 72 -12.06 -4.45 5.64
N VAL A 73 -10.90 -5.06 5.76
CA VAL A 73 -10.71 -6.50 5.80
C VAL A 73 -9.91 -6.86 7.05
N ALA A 74 -10.29 -7.96 7.68
CA ALA A 74 -9.49 -8.54 8.74
C ALA A 74 -8.21 -9.10 8.11
N VAL A 75 -7.07 -8.71 8.65
CA VAL A 75 -5.76 -9.10 8.15
C VAL A 75 -5.07 -9.87 9.26
N SER A 76 -4.78 -11.14 8.99
CA SER A 76 -4.00 -11.97 9.90
C SER A 76 -2.52 -11.62 9.79
N MET A 77 -1.74 -12.07 10.78
CA MET A 77 -0.28 -11.92 10.77
C MET A 77 0.39 -12.61 9.57
N PHE A 78 -0.31 -13.45 8.80
CA PHE A 78 0.27 -14.17 7.66
C PHE A 78 -0.17 -13.62 6.30
N ASP A 79 -1.04 -12.59 6.28
CA ASP A 79 -1.63 -12.06 5.04
C ASP A 79 -0.81 -10.92 4.40
N PHE A 80 0.52 -10.95 4.53
CA PHE A 80 1.40 -9.92 3.96
C PHE A 80 1.31 -9.85 2.43
N GLU A 81 0.99 -10.97 1.79
CA GLU A 81 0.97 -11.13 0.35
C GLU A 81 -0.45 -10.98 -0.26
N GLY A 82 -1.46 -10.73 0.59
CA GLY A 82 -2.85 -10.59 0.18
C GLY A 82 -3.37 -9.15 0.20
N ILE A 83 -2.65 -8.21 0.80
CA ILE A 83 -3.14 -6.83 1.01
C ILE A 83 -2.14 -5.84 0.44
N THR A 84 -2.61 -4.92 -0.41
CA THR A 84 -1.80 -3.83 -0.96
C THR A 84 -2.53 -2.51 -0.75
N LEU A 85 -1.90 -1.56 -0.07
CA LEU A 85 -2.34 -0.17 -0.07
C LEU A 85 -1.89 0.49 -1.36
N MET A 86 -2.78 1.27 -1.98
CA MET A 86 -2.48 1.92 -3.25
C MET A 86 -3.23 3.25 -3.40
N ARG A 87 -2.74 4.07 -4.31
CA ARG A 87 -3.41 5.30 -4.74
C ARG A 87 -4.35 4.98 -5.90
N ALA A 88 -5.63 5.28 -5.75
CA ALA A 88 -6.61 5.13 -6.82
C ALA A 88 -6.40 6.15 -7.96
N GLU A 89 -7.03 5.95 -9.13
CA GLU A 89 -6.89 6.89 -10.27
C GLU A 89 -7.47 8.27 -9.98
N ASP A 90 -8.44 8.36 -9.08
CA ASP A 90 -9.00 9.62 -8.55
C ASP A 90 -8.07 10.29 -7.52
N GLY A 91 -6.93 9.67 -7.19
CA GLY A 91 -5.94 10.18 -6.24
C GLY A 91 -6.25 9.86 -4.78
N GLU A 92 -7.32 9.11 -4.50
CA GLU A 92 -7.73 8.77 -3.14
C GLU A 92 -7.09 7.47 -2.64
N LEU A 93 -7.16 7.25 -1.32
CA LEU A 93 -6.62 6.04 -0.71
C LEU A 93 -7.51 4.85 -1.06
N SER A 94 -6.88 3.79 -1.54
CA SER A 94 -7.53 2.52 -1.83
C SER A 94 -6.73 1.33 -1.29
N LEU A 95 -7.42 0.21 -1.13
CA LEU A 95 -6.85 -1.03 -0.65
C LEU A 95 -7.27 -2.16 -1.58
N LEU A 96 -6.29 -2.90 -2.08
CA LEU A 96 -6.51 -4.14 -2.79
C LEU A 96 -6.41 -5.30 -1.81
N SER A 97 -7.44 -6.14 -1.77
CA SER A 97 -7.45 -7.40 -1.03
C SER A 97 -7.50 -8.56 -2.01
N LEU A 98 -6.64 -9.56 -1.83
CA LEU A 98 -6.50 -10.73 -2.65
C LEU A 98 -6.80 -11.98 -1.82
N SER A 99 -7.76 -12.77 -2.28
CA SER A 99 -8.13 -14.06 -1.69
C SER A 99 -8.23 -15.11 -2.79
N GLY A 100 -7.23 -15.98 -2.87
CA GLY A 100 -7.06 -16.88 -4.02
C GLY A 100 -6.86 -16.08 -5.31
N PHE A 101 -7.78 -16.23 -6.27
CA PHE A 101 -7.79 -15.46 -7.52
C PHE A 101 -8.69 -14.22 -7.49
N ILE A 102 -9.40 -13.98 -6.39
CA ILE A 102 -10.34 -12.86 -6.28
C ILE A 102 -9.61 -11.65 -5.72
N ALA A 103 -9.44 -10.62 -6.55
CA ALA A 103 -8.92 -9.32 -6.15
C ALA A 103 -10.08 -8.32 -5.98
N GLN A 104 -10.22 -7.76 -4.78
CA GLN A 104 -11.22 -6.76 -4.43
C GLN A 104 -10.56 -5.41 -4.17
N LEU A 105 -10.96 -4.40 -4.92
CA LEU A 105 -10.56 -3.02 -4.72
C LEU A 105 -11.57 -2.32 -3.80
N TRP A 106 -11.06 -1.84 -2.67
CA TRP A 106 -11.79 -1.07 -1.68
C TRP A 106 -11.37 0.38 -1.77
N LYS A 107 -12.34 1.29 -1.79
CA LYS A 107 -12.09 2.74 -1.66
C LYS A 107 -12.69 3.25 -0.36
N ARG A 108 -12.01 4.23 0.23
CA ARG A 108 -12.51 4.92 1.43
C ARG A 108 -13.41 6.06 0.98
N ASN A 109 -14.72 5.91 1.19
CA ASN A 109 -15.71 6.92 0.86
C ASN A 109 -16.25 7.57 2.15
N ILE A 110 -16.75 8.80 2.04
CA ILE A 110 -17.57 9.40 3.08
C ILE A 110 -18.98 8.87 2.89
N SER A 111 -19.48 8.06 3.84
CA SER A 111 -20.85 7.55 3.75
C SER A 111 -21.88 8.65 4.03
N CYS A 112 -23.15 8.39 3.74
CA CYS A 112 -24.24 9.37 3.88
C CYS A 112 -24.42 9.93 5.31
N ASN A 113 -23.93 9.22 6.32
CA ASN A 113 -23.96 9.66 7.73
C ASN A 113 -22.73 10.51 8.11
N GLY A 114 -21.85 10.84 7.15
CA GLY A 114 -20.63 11.62 7.36
C GLY A 114 -19.46 10.82 7.96
N VAL A 115 -19.65 9.54 8.27
CA VAL A 115 -18.58 8.66 8.78
C VAL A 115 -17.82 8.07 7.60
N PRO A 116 -16.48 8.25 7.52
CA PRO A 116 -15.67 7.59 6.51
C PRO A 116 -15.77 6.08 6.64
N SER A 117 -16.16 5.39 5.57
CA SER A 117 -16.29 3.94 5.51
C SER A 117 -15.68 3.41 4.22
N TRP A 118 -15.29 2.14 4.23
CA TRP A 118 -14.82 1.48 3.03
C TRP A 118 -15.97 0.89 2.23
N GLY A 119 -15.85 0.92 0.91
CA GLY A 119 -16.75 0.23 -0.01
C GLY A 119 -15.97 -0.49 -1.10
N ILE A 120 -16.42 -1.69 -1.47
CA ILE A 120 -15.91 -2.40 -2.64
C ILE A 120 -16.37 -1.63 -3.88
N VAL A 121 -15.41 -1.20 -4.69
CA VAL A 121 -15.69 -0.52 -5.98
C VAL A 121 -15.42 -1.43 -7.17
N ARG A 122 -14.61 -2.46 -6.99
CA ARG A 122 -14.33 -3.44 -8.03
C ARG A 122 -13.96 -4.81 -7.47
N THR A 123 -14.39 -5.85 -8.18
CA THR A 123 -13.94 -7.23 -7.98
C THR A 123 -13.42 -7.76 -9.31
N VAL A 124 -12.27 -8.43 -9.28
CA VAL A 124 -11.59 -8.97 -10.45
C VAL A 124 -11.24 -10.44 -10.19
N GLU A 125 -11.57 -11.30 -11.14
CA GLU A 125 -11.17 -12.71 -11.17
C GLU A 125 -9.85 -12.80 -11.95
N LEU A 126 -8.73 -12.90 -11.24
CA LEU A 126 -7.39 -12.83 -11.83
C LEU A 126 -7.04 -14.04 -12.68
N ASP A 127 -7.58 -15.21 -12.34
CA ASP A 127 -7.50 -16.41 -13.16
C ASP A 127 -8.09 -16.20 -14.55
N LYS A 128 -9.28 -15.59 -14.63
CA LYS A 128 -9.90 -15.25 -15.91
C LYS A 128 -9.15 -14.14 -16.63
N LEU A 129 -8.73 -13.11 -15.91
CA LEU A 129 -8.03 -11.96 -16.50
C LEU A 129 -6.67 -12.37 -17.10
N LEU A 130 -5.90 -13.18 -16.37
CA LEU A 130 -4.55 -13.60 -16.75
C LEU A 130 -4.52 -14.96 -17.47
N SER A 131 -5.68 -15.62 -17.62
CA SER A 131 -5.81 -16.98 -18.18
C SER A 131 -4.98 -18.02 -17.42
N LEU A 132 -5.18 -18.08 -16.10
CA LEU A 132 -4.48 -18.98 -15.19
C LEU A 132 -5.21 -20.32 -15.01
N ASP A 133 -4.43 -21.35 -14.71
CA ASP A 133 -4.96 -22.66 -14.32
C ASP A 133 -5.34 -22.67 -12.82
N SER A 134 -6.26 -23.56 -12.45
CA SER A 134 -6.77 -23.65 -11.06
C SER A 134 -5.73 -24.10 -10.03
N GLU A 135 -4.61 -24.68 -10.49
CA GLU A 135 -3.49 -25.10 -9.63
C GLU A 135 -2.50 -23.96 -9.35
N GLU A 136 -2.62 -22.84 -10.07
CA GLU A 136 -1.76 -21.69 -9.87
C GLU A 136 -2.15 -20.92 -8.60
N TYR A 137 -1.24 -20.10 -8.11
CA TYR A 137 -1.54 -19.18 -7.01
C TYR A 137 -1.02 -17.78 -7.32
N VAL A 138 -1.72 -16.77 -6.81
CA VAL A 138 -1.39 -15.36 -7.01
C VAL A 138 -1.10 -14.70 -5.68
N THR A 139 -0.06 -13.89 -5.64
CA THR A 139 0.31 -13.06 -4.49
C THR A 139 0.59 -11.63 -4.93
N THR A 140 0.31 -10.65 -4.08
CA THR A 140 0.68 -9.26 -4.29
C THR A 140 2.07 -9.01 -3.70
N HIS A 141 2.97 -8.40 -4.47
CA HIS A 141 4.35 -8.10 -4.04
C HIS A 141 4.63 -6.61 -3.82
N GLY A 142 3.71 -5.73 -4.19
CA GLY A 142 3.85 -4.30 -3.94
C GLY A 142 3.09 -3.43 -4.93
N PHE A 143 3.29 -2.12 -4.79
CA PHE A 143 2.64 -1.10 -5.57
C PHE A 143 3.68 -0.10 -6.11
N ALA A 144 3.65 0.12 -7.43
CA ALA A 144 4.44 1.09 -8.15
C ALA A 144 3.69 2.44 -8.16
N GLU A 145 4.09 3.36 -7.28
CA GLU A 145 3.32 4.57 -6.96
C GLU A 145 3.19 5.56 -8.13
N ASP A 146 4.24 5.80 -8.90
CA ASP A 146 4.25 6.78 -9.99
C ASP A 146 3.47 6.27 -11.20
N ASN A 147 3.48 4.95 -11.45
CA ASN A 147 2.75 4.32 -12.56
C ASN A 147 1.37 3.77 -12.18
N ASN A 148 1.01 3.78 -10.89
CA ASN A 148 -0.23 3.19 -10.38
C ASN A 148 -0.42 1.71 -10.77
N LEU A 149 0.63 0.90 -10.57
CA LEU A 149 0.64 -0.52 -10.94
C LEU A 149 0.79 -1.41 -9.72
N VAL A 150 -0.08 -2.41 -9.61
CA VAL A 150 0.08 -3.49 -8.64
C VAL A 150 0.98 -4.56 -9.23
N ILE A 151 1.98 -5.00 -8.45
CA ILE A 151 2.87 -6.08 -8.83
C ILE A 151 2.28 -7.39 -8.30
N LEU A 152 1.91 -8.27 -9.23
CA LEU A 152 1.44 -9.61 -8.93
C LEU A 152 2.52 -10.62 -9.25
N ARG A 153 2.65 -11.64 -8.41
CA ARG A 153 3.37 -12.86 -8.73
C ARG A 153 2.36 -13.98 -8.94
N VAL A 154 2.56 -14.75 -9.99
CA VAL A 154 1.88 -16.01 -10.26
C VAL A 154 2.89 -17.13 -10.07
N ASN A 155 2.55 -18.10 -9.24
CA ASN A 155 3.41 -19.21 -8.82
C ASN A 155 4.75 -18.72 -8.25
N ILE A 156 5.86 -19.30 -8.71
CA ILE A 156 7.20 -19.03 -8.17
C ILE A 156 7.91 -17.91 -8.93
N SER A 157 7.61 -17.71 -10.22
CA SER A 157 8.46 -16.91 -11.10
C SER A 157 7.74 -15.88 -11.96
N SER A 158 6.46 -16.04 -12.28
CA SER A 158 5.83 -15.16 -13.25
C SER A 158 5.39 -13.86 -12.61
N ILE A 159 5.98 -12.74 -13.05
CA ILE A 159 5.67 -11.41 -12.52
C ILE A 159 4.81 -10.64 -13.52
N PHE A 160 3.69 -10.13 -13.03
CA PHE A 160 2.77 -9.29 -13.77
C PHE A 160 2.67 -7.92 -13.11
N THR A 161 2.48 -6.90 -13.94
CA THR A 161 2.01 -5.59 -13.50
C THR A 161 0.56 -5.44 -13.93
N VAL A 162 -0.31 -5.02 -13.02
CA VAL A 162 -1.73 -4.83 -13.28
C VAL A 162 -2.18 -3.45 -12.80
N GLN A 163 -2.83 -2.71 -13.68
CA GLN A 163 -3.60 -1.52 -13.31
C GLN A 163 -5.03 -1.98 -13.01
N ILE A 164 -5.35 -2.16 -11.74
CA ILE A 164 -6.61 -2.80 -11.31
C ILE A 164 -7.86 -2.00 -11.73
N GLU A 165 -7.78 -0.67 -11.82
CA GLU A 165 -8.90 0.20 -12.21
C GLU A 165 -9.16 0.25 -13.73
N SER A 166 -8.18 -0.08 -14.56
CA SER A 166 -8.36 -0.17 -16.03
C SER A 166 -8.33 -1.61 -16.57
N LEU A 167 -8.02 -2.59 -15.69
CA LEU A 167 -7.75 -4.00 -16.02
C LEU A 167 -6.67 -4.20 -17.08
N GLN A 168 -5.77 -3.22 -17.24
CA GLN A 168 -4.61 -3.38 -18.09
C GLN A 168 -3.57 -4.19 -17.34
N PHE A 169 -3.06 -5.25 -17.97
CA PHE A 169 -2.02 -6.08 -17.41
C PHE A 169 -0.91 -6.37 -18.40
N ARG A 170 0.28 -6.65 -17.87
CA ARG A 170 1.44 -7.04 -18.66
C ARG A 170 2.31 -8.00 -17.86
N LYS A 171 2.74 -9.09 -18.48
CA LYS A 171 3.82 -9.92 -17.95
C LYS A 171 5.15 -9.19 -18.10
N VAL A 172 5.85 -8.96 -17.01
CA VAL A 172 7.12 -8.22 -17.00
C VAL A 172 8.31 -9.16 -17.15
N SER A 173 8.31 -10.28 -16.43
CA SER A 173 9.42 -11.23 -16.43
C SER A 173 9.04 -12.57 -15.84
N ASP A 174 9.84 -13.59 -16.13
CA ASP A 174 9.91 -14.82 -15.34
C ASP A 174 11.17 -14.76 -14.45
N ASN A 175 10.97 -14.60 -13.15
CA ASN A 175 12.04 -14.42 -12.18
C ASN A 175 11.63 -14.90 -10.78
N THR A 176 12.49 -15.69 -10.15
CA THR A 176 12.27 -16.27 -8.81
C THR A 176 12.64 -15.33 -7.66
N LYS A 177 13.18 -14.13 -7.94
CA LYS A 177 13.52 -13.15 -6.89
C LYS A 177 12.28 -12.68 -6.14
N TRP A 178 12.40 -12.63 -4.81
CA TRP A 178 11.29 -12.38 -3.86
C TRP A 178 10.96 -10.89 -3.67
N TYR A 179 11.95 -10.01 -3.79
CA TYR A 179 11.78 -8.59 -3.51
C TYR A 179 11.82 -7.78 -4.80
N TYR A 180 10.78 -6.98 -5.01
CA TYR A 180 10.68 -6.02 -6.11
C TYR A 180 10.47 -4.64 -5.50
N TYR A 181 11.46 -3.77 -5.70
CA TYR A 181 11.33 -2.36 -5.34
C TYR A 181 10.96 -1.60 -6.63
N PRO A 182 9.73 -1.10 -6.76
CA PRO A 182 9.36 -0.23 -7.87
C PRO A 182 10.06 1.11 -7.67
N PHE A 183 11.30 1.19 -8.15
CA PHE A 183 12.08 2.41 -8.13
C PHE A 183 11.80 3.19 -9.41
N GLU A 184 11.09 4.30 -9.27
CA GLU A 184 10.54 5.03 -10.43
C GLU A 184 11.17 6.42 -10.63
N SER A 185 12.07 6.86 -9.74
CA SER A 185 12.82 8.11 -9.90
C SER A 185 14.27 8.02 -9.45
N VAL A 186 15.20 8.50 -10.28
CA VAL A 186 16.59 8.77 -9.88
C VAL A 186 16.71 10.26 -9.60
N TYR A 187 17.30 10.64 -8.47
CA TYR A 187 17.75 12.03 -8.28
C TYR A 187 18.91 12.29 -9.24
N ALA A 188 18.62 12.84 -10.41
CA ALA A 188 19.64 13.47 -11.23
C ALA A 188 19.93 14.82 -10.57
N ALA A 189 21.04 14.89 -9.82
CA ALA A 189 21.58 16.19 -9.43
C ALA A 189 21.79 16.97 -10.72
N GLU A 190 21.00 18.01 -10.95
CA GLU A 190 21.34 18.99 -11.97
C GLU A 190 22.77 19.43 -11.66
N LEU A 191 23.68 19.14 -12.59
CA LEU A 191 24.98 19.80 -12.62
C LEU A 191 24.65 21.30 -12.63
N CYS A 192 24.83 21.94 -11.48
CA CYS A 192 25.11 23.37 -11.41
C CYS A 192 26.28 23.63 -12.36
N SER A 193 25.96 23.88 -13.63
CA SER A 193 26.88 24.47 -14.59
C SER A 193 26.92 25.94 -14.20
N GLY A 194 27.86 26.25 -13.31
CA GLY A 194 28.17 27.63 -12.96
C GLY A 194 28.64 28.40 -14.20
N CYS A 195 28.01 29.56 -14.44
CA CYS A 195 28.64 30.86 -14.62
C CYS A 195 27.56 31.94 -14.74
#